data_AF-A0A1J5L9W5-F1
#
_entry.id   AF-A0A1J5L9W5-F1
#
_cell.length_a   1.000
_cell.length_b   1.000
_cell.length_c   1.000
_cell.angle_alpha   90.00
_cell.angle_beta   90.00
_cell.angle_gamma   90.00
#
_symmetry.space_group_name_H-M   'P 1'
#
loop_
_entity.id
_entity.type
_entity.pdbx_description
1 polymer ?
#
loop_
_entity_poly.entity_id
_entity_poly.type
_entity_poly.pdbx_seq_one_letter_code
_entity_poly.pdbx_strand_id
1 'polypeptide(L)'
;MRTATLGLATAAGVLLSACSLDQETEIRSKLQSWVKLGETFYFYSRVNCTAALFDVKADRISSLIKKAGSIEAGMRAIVEQKVVAFQIAALSPTQVTEQIMTLDLPLGLGVLSSGTGGKDCMAREMEVAYFNALLDPTSVLIYDPVAKSMAVFDLRNRRLFFSRGRPS
;
A
#
# COMPACT_ATOMS: atom_id res chain seq x y z
N MET A 1 -59.67 -32.38 -11.67
CA MET A 1 -59.77 -31.41 -10.56
C MET A 1 -58.39 -30.76 -10.42
N ARG A 2 -58.26 -29.48 -10.80
CA ARG A 2 -57.95 -28.32 -9.90
C ARG A 2 -56.60 -28.48 -9.18
N THR A 3 -55.60 -27.61 -9.22
CA THR A 3 -55.41 -26.23 -9.71
C THR A 3 -53.94 -25.85 -9.41
N ALA A 4 -53.34 -25.01 -10.26
CA ALA A 4 -52.38 -23.92 -9.92
C ALA A 4 -51.02 -24.32 -9.26
N THR A 5 -49.90 -23.61 -9.47
CA THR A 5 -49.69 -22.19 -9.74
C THR A 5 -48.30 -21.99 -10.34
N LEU A 6 -48.17 -21.08 -11.31
CA LEU A 6 -46.91 -20.45 -11.67
C LEU A 6 -46.31 -19.74 -10.44
N GLY A 7 -44.98 -19.80 -10.30
CA GLY A 7 -44.23 -19.03 -9.31
C GLY A 7 -42.83 -18.71 -9.80
N LEU A 8 -42.71 -17.86 -10.83
CA LEU A 8 -41.48 -17.14 -11.15
C LEU A 8 -41.27 -16.10 -10.03
N ALA A 9 -40.30 -16.34 -9.16
CA ALA A 9 -39.79 -15.32 -8.24
C ALA A 9 -38.30 -15.11 -8.52
N THR A 10 -38.01 -14.33 -9.56
CA THR A 10 -36.70 -13.70 -9.75
C THR A 10 -36.48 -12.71 -8.63
N ALA A 11 -35.84 -13.15 -7.55
CA ALA A 11 -35.35 -12.28 -6.50
C ALA A 11 -34.33 -11.31 -7.10
N ALA A 12 -34.73 -10.05 -7.18
CA ALA A 12 -33.94 -8.94 -7.65
C ALA A 12 -32.65 -8.84 -6.80
N GLY A 13 -31.52 -9.11 -7.44
CA GLY A 13 -30.20 -8.87 -6.88
C GLY A 13 -30.02 -7.37 -6.65
N VAL A 14 -30.05 -6.97 -5.38
CA VAL A 14 -29.59 -5.65 -4.97
C VAL A 14 -28.06 -5.68 -5.06
N LEU A 15 -27.51 -5.39 -6.23
CA LEU A 15 -26.11 -5.04 -6.39
C LEU A 15 -25.92 -3.65 -5.77
N LEU A 16 -25.79 -3.62 -4.44
CA LEU A 16 -25.26 -2.46 -3.73
C LEU A 16 -23.88 -2.19 -4.34
N SER A 17 -23.75 -1.04 -4.96
CA SER A 17 -22.49 -0.45 -5.38
C SER A 17 -21.46 -0.59 -4.26
N ALA A 18 -20.50 -1.49 -4.46
CA ALA A 18 -19.28 -1.52 -3.68
C ALA A 18 -18.56 -0.18 -3.89
N CYS A 19 -18.88 0.81 -3.06
CA CYS A 19 -17.91 1.86 -2.75
C CYS A 19 -16.69 1.08 -2.27
N SER A 20 -15.65 0.98 -3.12
CA SER A 20 -14.56 0.02 -2.98
C SER A 20 -13.70 0.37 -1.77
N LEU A 21 -14.18 -0.07 -0.61
CA LEU A 21 -13.47 -0.03 0.63
C LEU A 21 -12.42 -1.12 0.58
N ASP A 22 -11.14 -0.77 0.78
CA ASP A 22 -10.13 -1.80 0.96
C ASP A 22 -10.54 -2.69 2.14
N GLN A 23 -10.48 -4.00 1.92
CA GLN A 23 -10.65 -4.99 2.96
C GLN A 23 -9.29 -5.42 3.49
N GLU A 24 -9.19 -5.64 4.80
CA GLU A 24 -7.95 -6.04 5.44
C GLU A 24 -7.38 -7.30 4.80
N THR A 25 -8.23 -8.29 4.53
CA THR A 25 -7.82 -9.59 3.96
C THR A 25 -7.21 -9.44 2.57
N GLU A 26 -7.72 -8.53 1.75
CA GLU A 26 -7.20 -8.27 0.40
C GLU A 26 -5.83 -7.58 0.47
N ILE A 27 -5.73 -6.49 1.23
CA ILE A 27 -4.47 -5.77 1.42
C ILE A 27 -3.43 -6.69 2.03
N ARG A 28 -3.79 -7.45 3.06
CA ARG A 28 -2.89 -8.40 3.71
C ARG A 28 -2.41 -9.48 2.73
N SER A 29 -3.31 -10.07 1.94
CA SER A 29 -2.95 -11.08 0.92
C SER A 29 -1.95 -10.53 -0.10
N LYS A 30 -2.21 -9.31 -0.59
CA LYS A 30 -1.30 -8.60 -1.49
C LYS A 30 0.08 -8.38 -0.85
N LEU A 31 0.12 -7.80 0.36
CA LEU A 31 1.35 -7.46 1.06
C LEU A 31 2.15 -8.70 1.50
N GLN A 32 1.49 -9.84 1.74
CA GLN A 32 2.15 -11.12 2.02
C GLN A 32 3.01 -11.63 0.84
N SER A 33 2.70 -11.21 -0.39
CA SER A 33 3.56 -11.52 -1.55
C SER A 33 4.85 -10.69 -1.57
N TRP A 34 4.91 -9.59 -0.81
CA TRP A 34 6.04 -8.65 -0.76
C TRP A 34 6.97 -8.94 0.42
N VAL A 35 6.40 -9.18 1.60
CA VAL A 35 7.13 -9.46 2.84
C VAL A 35 6.36 -10.49 3.69
N LYS A 36 7.07 -11.20 4.57
CA LYS A 36 6.43 -12.20 5.43
C LYS A 36 5.70 -11.53 6.59
N LEU A 37 4.39 -11.29 6.44
CA LEU A 37 3.58 -10.64 7.48
C LEU A 37 3.31 -11.53 8.70
N GLY A 38 3.31 -10.89 9.86
CA GLY A 38 2.84 -11.39 11.16
C GLY A 38 1.42 -10.92 11.44
N GLU A 39 1.12 -10.53 12.68
CA GLU A 39 -0.21 -10.04 13.06
C GLU A 39 -0.53 -8.67 12.46
N THR A 40 -1.82 -8.34 12.37
CA THR A 40 -2.28 -6.98 12.06
C THR A 40 -2.33 -6.20 13.37
N PHE A 41 -1.57 -5.10 13.46
CA PHE A 41 -1.64 -4.19 14.61
C PHE A 41 -2.72 -3.13 14.44
N TYR A 42 -2.95 -2.70 13.20
CA TYR A 42 -3.96 -1.70 12.89
C TYR A 42 -4.43 -1.86 11.45
N PHE A 43 -5.74 -1.74 11.23
CA PHE A 43 -6.32 -1.59 9.91
C PHE A 43 -7.50 -0.64 9.98
N TYR A 44 -7.49 0.37 9.12
CA TYR A 44 -8.63 1.25 8.96
C TYR A 44 -8.76 1.72 7.52
N SER A 45 -9.99 1.69 7.03
CA SER A 45 -10.32 1.98 5.65
C SER A 45 -11.63 2.76 5.62
N ARG A 46 -11.70 3.76 4.75
CA ARG A 46 -12.93 4.48 4.38
C ARG A 46 -12.84 4.91 2.92
N VAL A 47 -13.88 5.53 2.39
CA VAL A 47 -14.01 5.84 0.96
C VAL A 47 -12.82 6.60 0.35
N ASN A 48 -12.12 7.42 1.13
CA ASN A 48 -11.03 8.28 0.63
C ASN A 48 -9.63 7.93 1.13
N CYS A 49 -9.48 6.94 2.03
CA CYS A 49 -8.17 6.52 2.51
C CYS A 49 -8.19 5.11 3.07
N THR A 50 -7.01 4.50 3.10
CA THR A 50 -6.73 3.25 3.80
C THR A 50 -5.36 3.36 4.45
N ALA A 51 -5.28 2.93 5.70
CA ALA A 51 -4.05 2.81 6.45
C ALA A 51 -4.02 1.47 7.17
N ALA A 52 -2.87 0.81 7.14
CA ALA A 52 -2.68 -0.44 7.87
C ALA A 52 -1.26 -0.54 8.43
N LEU A 53 -1.14 -1.25 9.54
CA LEU A 53 0.12 -1.56 10.20
C LEU A 53 0.15 -3.05 10.52
N PHE A 54 1.18 -3.72 10.04
CA PHE A 54 1.40 -5.14 10.26
C PHE A 54 2.75 -5.39 10.92
N ASP A 55 2.81 -6.44 11.73
CA ASP A 55 4.07 -7.07 12.13
C ASP A 55 4.73 -7.76 10.93
N VAL A 56 6.06 -7.89 10.94
CA VAL A 56 6.83 -8.58 9.91
C VAL A 56 7.71 -9.66 10.53
N LYS A 57 7.51 -10.91 10.12
CA LYS A 57 8.20 -12.07 10.68
C LYS A 57 9.57 -12.35 10.05
N ALA A 58 9.90 -11.69 8.95
CA ALA A 58 11.21 -11.82 8.30
C ALA A 58 11.62 -10.55 7.55
N ASP A 59 12.89 -10.23 7.68
CA ASP A 59 13.56 -9.01 7.22
C ASP A 59 13.75 -8.99 5.68
N ARG A 60 13.34 -10.07 5.01
CA ARG A 60 13.54 -10.29 3.58
C ARG A 60 12.34 -9.78 2.79
N ILE A 61 12.63 -8.91 1.82
CA ILE A 61 11.71 -8.57 0.73
C ILE A 61 11.75 -9.68 -0.33
N SER A 62 10.56 -10.13 -0.72
CA SER A 62 10.31 -11.16 -1.72
C SER A 62 10.98 -10.85 -3.05
N SER A 63 11.41 -11.89 -3.77
CA SER A 63 11.91 -11.78 -5.15
C SER A 63 10.79 -11.56 -6.17
N LEU A 64 9.52 -11.64 -5.76
CA LEU A 64 8.36 -11.41 -6.63
C LEU A 64 8.18 -9.93 -6.99
N ILE A 65 8.77 -9.01 -6.22
CA ILE A 65 8.74 -7.57 -6.52
C ILE A 65 10.12 -7.05 -6.90
N LYS A 66 10.16 -5.99 -7.72
CA LYS A 66 11.41 -5.42 -8.18
C LYS A 66 12.13 -4.76 -7.01
N LYS A 67 13.35 -5.20 -6.72
CA LYS A 67 14.26 -4.50 -5.79
C LYS A 67 15.14 -3.55 -6.59
N ALA A 68 14.99 -2.26 -6.36
CA ALA A 68 15.77 -1.21 -7.00
C ALA A 68 16.93 -0.77 -6.10
N GLY A 69 18.15 -0.91 -6.61
CA GLY A 69 19.37 -0.46 -5.94
C GLY A 69 19.82 0.95 -6.33
N SER A 70 19.08 1.64 -7.20
CA SER A 70 19.29 3.04 -7.58
C SER A 70 17.96 3.72 -7.87
N ILE A 71 17.95 5.06 -7.88
CA ILE A 71 16.74 5.86 -8.14
C ILE A 71 16.25 5.62 -9.56
N GLU A 72 17.13 5.61 -10.56
CA GLU A 72 16.80 5.42 -11.97
C GLU A 72 16.20 4.04 -12.23
N ALA A 73 16.76 2.99 -11.60
CA ALA A 73 16.23 1.65 -11.68
C ALA A 73 14.83 1.55 -11.07
N GLY A 74 14.58 2.31 -10.01
CA GLY A 74 13.26 2.39 -9.38
C GLY A 74 12.26 3.17 -10.23
N MET A 75 12.63 4.34 -10.73
CA MET A 75 11.80 5.15 -11.64
C MET A 75 11.41 4.36 -12.89
N ARG A 76 12.35 3.60 -13.49
CA ARG A 76 12.04 2.71 -14.61
C ARG A 76 10.96 1.69 -14.27
N ALA A 77 11.04 1.06 -13.08
CA ALA A 77 10.03 0.12 -12.64
C ALA A 77 8.65 0.78 -12.45
N ILE A 78 8.62 2.03 -11.95
CA ILE A 78 7.38 2.81 -11.82
C ILE A 78 6.75 3.05 -13.21
N VAL A 79 7.54 3.50 -14.19
CA VAL A 79 7.07 3.73 -15.57
C VAL A 79 6.55 2.43 -16.20
N GLU A 80 7.21 1.30 -15.92
CA GLU A 80 6.78 -0.04 -16.35
C GLU A 80 5.57 -0.59 -15.57
N GLN A 81 4.95 0.19 -14.68
CA GLN A 81 3.80 -0.20 -13.86
C GLN A 81 4.09 -1.42 -12.97
N LYS A 82 5.33 -1.57 -12.49
CA LYS A 82 5.76 -2.68 -11.62
C LYS A 82 5.89 -2.22 -10.17
N VAL A 83 5.48 -3.08 -9.25
CA VAL A 83 5.74 -2.89 -7.81
C VAL A 83 7.25 -2.89 -7.58
N VAL A 84 7.73 -1.88 -6.86
CA VAL A 84 9.15 -1.64 -6.63
C VAL A 84 9.45 -1.36 -5.16
N ALA A 85 10.44 -2.06 -4.62
CA ALA A 85 11.06 -1.80 -3.33
C ALA A 85 12.40 -1.10 -3.53
N PHE A 86 12.55 0.11 -3.00
CA PHE A 86 13.78 0.91 -3.09
C PHE A 86 14.75 0.50 -1.98
N GLN A 87 15.61 -0.47 -2.28
CA GLN A 87 16.68 -0.93 -1.38
C GLN A 87 17.99 -0.25 -1.76
N ILE A 88 18.04 1.07 -1.53
CA ILE A 88 19.21 1.90 -1.82
C ILE A 88 19.90 2.19 -0.48
N ALA A 89 21.18 1.85 -0.37
CA ALA A 89 21.92 2.03 0.86
C ALA A 89 21.91 3.51 1.29
N ALA A 90 21.68 3.74 2.58
CA ALA A 90 21.71 5.05 3.24
C ALA A 90 20.65 6.08 2.78
N LEU A 91 19.63 5.68 2.02
CA LEU A 91 18.51 6.55 1.68
C LEU A 91 17.25 6.15 2.46
N SER A 92 16.68 7.12 3.17
CA SER A 92 15.35 6.99 3.77
C SER A 92 14.23 7.05 2.71
N PRO A 93 13.03 6.52 3.00
CA PRO A 93 11.86 6.67 2.14
C PRO A 93 11.58 8.11 1.69
N THR A 94 11.76 9.09 2.59
CA THR A 94 11.64 10.52 2.27
C THR A 94 12.69 10.94 1.24
N GLN A 95 13.96 10.61 1.45
CA GLN A 95 15.04 10.97 0.52
C GLN A 95 14.90 10.30 -0.85
N VAL A 96 14.36 9.06 -0.90
CA VAL A 96 14.02 8.40 -2.17
C VAL A 96 12.97 9.21 -2.92
N THR A 97 11.89 9.62 -2.24
CA THR A 97 10.82 10.40 -2.85
C THR A 97 11.32 11.77 -3.32
N GLU A 98 12.13 12.46 -2.53
CA GLU A 98 12.74 13.76 -2.88
C GLU A 98 13.66 13.66 -4.12
N GLN A 99 14.46 12.59 -4.22
CA GLN A 99 15.32 12.37 -5.39
C GLN A 99 14.51 12.05 -6.64
N ILE A 100 13.43 11.26 -6.52
CA ILE A 100 12.50 11.03 -7.62
C ILE A 100 11.89 12.37 -8.06
N MET A 101 11.38 13.18 -7.13
CA MET A 101 10.79 14.49 -7.43
C MET A 101 11.77 15.43 -8.13
N THR A 102 13.06 15.38 -7.75
CA THR A 102 14.12 16.18 -8.36
C THR A 102 14.35 15.79 -9.82
N LEU A 103 14.26 14.51 -10.14
CA LEU A 103 14.48 13.98 -11.49
C LEU A 103 13.22 14.03 -12.37
N ASP A 104 12.06 13.76 -11.77
CA ASP A 104 10.74 13.73 -12.41
C ASP A 104 9.66 14.09 -11.38
N LEU A 105 9.25 15.36 -11.39
CA LEU A 105 8.27 15.90 -10.46
C LEU A 105 6.91 15.17 -10.52
N PRO A 106 6.28 14.95 -11.70
CA PRO A 106 5.06 14.16 -11.79
C PRO A 106 5.16 12.78 -11.15
N LEU A 107 6.25 12.05 -11.42
CA LEU A 107 6.46 10.71 -10.85
C LEU A 107 6.57 10.78 -9.32
N GLY A 108 7.36 11.73 -8.82
CA GLY A 108 7.58 11.92 -7.40
C GLY A 108 6.33 12.35 -6.64
N LEU A 109 5.49 13.20 -7.24
CA LEU A 109 4.18 13.57 -6.68
C LEU A 109 3.25 12.36 -6.59
N GLY A 110 3.31 11.44 -7.56
CA GLY A 110 2.60 10.16 -7.50
C GLY A 110 2.98 9.38 -6.24
N VAL A 111 4.28 9.15 -6.03
CA VAL A 111 4.81 8.45 -4.85
C VAL A 111 4.42 9.17 -3.55
N LEU A 112 4.64 10.49 -3.47
CA LEU A 112 4.32 11.30 -2.29
C LEU A 112 2.83 11.25 -1.94
N SER A 113 1.96 11.36 -2.95
CA SER A 113 0.50 11.33 -2.76
C SER A 113 0.02 9.98 -2.22
N SER A 114 0.64 8.86 -2.62
CA SER A 114 0.34 7.54 -2.08
C SER A 114 0.80 7.37 -0.63
N GLY A 115 1.97 7.91 -0.28
CA GLY A 115 2.48 7.90 1.09
C GLY A 115 1.66 8.77 2.06
N THR A 116 1.15 9.90 1.58
CA THR A 116 0.37 10.84 2.41
C THR A 116 -1.14 10.59 2.35
N GLY A 117 -1.63 9.85 1.34
CA GLY A 117 -3.06 9.63 1.12
C GLY A 117 -3.77 8.85 2.23
N GLY A 118 -3.05 8.03 2.99
CA GLY A 118 -3.56 7.28 4.13
C GLY A 118 -3.65 8.08 5.43
N LYS A 119 -3.12 9.31 5.50
CA LYS A 119 -2.94 10.06 6.76
C LYS A 119 -4.20 10.18 7.60
N ASP A 120 -5.35 10.43 6.96
CA ASP A 120 -6.62 10.61 7.67
C ASP A 120 -7.23 9.30 8.18
N CYS A 121 -6.63 8.17 7.82
CA CYS A 121 -6.99 6.84 8.27
C CYS A 121 -6.02 6.30 9.34
N MET A 122 -4.94 7.02 9.66
CA MET A 122 -3.98 6.60 10.67
C MET A 122 -4.42 7.01 12.06
N ALA A 123 -4.29 6.09 13.03
CA ALA A 123 -4.31 6.46 14.44
C ALA A 123 -3.07 7.33 14.76
N ARG A 124 -3.16 8.18 15.79
CA ARG A 124 -2.10 9.14 16.13
C ARG A 124 -0.76 8.45 16.39
N GLU A 125 -0.78 7.34 17.11
CA GLU A 125 0.42 6.56 17.45
C GLU A 125 1.04 5.93 16.19
N MET A 126 0.20 5.49 15.25
CA MET A 126 0.64 4.98 13.95
C MET A 126 1.25 6.09 13.10
N GLU A 127 0.67 7.29 13.08
CA GLU A 127 1.19 8.44 12.33
C GLU A 127 2.62 8.80 12.76
N VAL A 128 2.86 8.87 14.08
CA VAL A 128 4.20 9.15 14.63
C VAL A 128 5.19 8.04 14.27
N ALA A 129 4.80 6.78 14.42
CA ALA A 129 5.67 5.66 14.08
C ALA A 129 5.96 5.59 12.58
N TYR A 130 4.96 5.88 11.73
CA TYR A 130 5.10 5.95 10.28
C TYR A 130 6.03 7.07 9.85
N PHE A 131 5.88 8.26 10.43
CA PHE A 131 6.76 9.39 10.18
C PHE A 131 8.22 9.07 10.53
N ASN A 132 8.47 8.43 11.67
CA ASN A 132 9.82 8.00 12.05
C ASN A 132 10.39 6.98 11.07
N ALA A 133 9.58 6.05 10.56
CA ALA A 133 10.00 5.09 9.53
C ALA A 133 10.31 5.78 8.19
N LEU A 134 9.58 6.83 7.82
CA LEU A 134 9.85 7.59 6.59
C LEU A 134 11.21 8.30 6.60
N LEU A 135 11.68 8.70 7.79
CA LEU A 135 12.97 9.38 7.99
C LEU A 135 14.14 8.42 8.24
N ASP A 136 13.85 7.14 8.39
CA ASP A 136 14.85 6.13 8.72
C ASP A 136 15.56 5.61 7.46
N PRO A 137 16.90 5.77 7.33
CA PRO A 137 17.66 5.25 6.18
C PRO A 137 17.76 3.72 6.13
N THR A 138 17.31 3.02 7.17
CA THR A 138 17.16 1.56 7.18
C THR A 138 15.76 1.11 6.77
N SER A 139 14.79 2.01 6.66
CA SER A 139 13.46 1.66 6.18
C SER A 139 13.43 1.59 4.66
N VAL A 140 12.60 0.69 4.13
CA VAL A 140 12.45 0.49 2.68
C VAL A 140 11.10 1.03 2.20
N LEU A 141 11.13 1.94 1.22
CA LEU A 141 9.94 2.37 0.49
C LEU A 141 9.57 1.31 -0.53
N ILE A 142 8.32 0.84 -0.49
CA ILE A 142 7.73 -0.02 -1.51
C ILE A 142 6.56 0.74 -2.15
N TYR A 143 6.58 0.88 -3.47
CA TYR A 143 5.54 1.58 -4.22
C TYR A 143 4.89 0.67 -5.25
N ASP A 144 3.57 0.72 -5.30
CA ASP A 144 2.75 0.08 -6.32
C ASP A 144 2.11 1.17 -7.19
N PRO A 145 2.59 1.36 -8.43
CA PRO A 145 2.08 2.39 -9.33
C PRO A 145 0.67 2.13 -9.84
N VAL A 146 0.26 0.86 -9.93
CA VAL A 146 -1.06 0.47 -10.44
C VAL A 146 -2.12 0.75 -9.39
N ALA A 147 -1.86 0.32 -8.15
CA ALA A 147 -2.77 0.57 -7.03
C ALA A 147 -2.65 1.97 -6.42
N LYS A 148 -1.68 2.78 -6.88
CA LYS A 148 -1.32 4.09 -6.31
C LYS A 148 -1.18 4.00 -4.79
N SER A 149 -0.47 2.98 -4.31
CA SER A 149 -0.30 2.68 -2.88
C SER A 149 1.16 2.61 -2.49
N MET A 150 1.46 3.01 -1.26
CA MET A 150 2.80 2.94 -0.68
C MET A 150 2.78 2.01 0.53
N ALA A 151 3.85 1.23 0.68
CA ALA A 151 4.21 0.63 1.94
C ALA A 151 5.61 1.07 2.38
N VAL A 152 5.82 1.17 3.69
CA VAL A 152 7.13 1.44 4.29
C VAL A 152 7.46 0.28 5.21
N PHE A 153 8.54 -0.43 4.89
CA PHE A 153 9.04 -1.50 5.72
C PHE A 153 10.10 -0.95 6.67
N ASP A 154 9.71 -0.76 7.93
CA ASP A 154 10.61 -0.43 9.04
C ASP A 154 11.33 -1.70 9.49
N LEU A 155 12.58 -1.84 9.05
CA LEU A 155 13.43 -2.98 9.37
C LEU A 155 13.80 -3.03 10.86
N ARG A 156 13.95 -1.88 11.52
CA ARG A 156 14.34 -1.83 12.94
C ARG A 156 13.27 -2.38 13.85
N ASN A 157 12.02 -1.95 13.62
CA ASN A 157 10.89 -2.36 14.44
C ASN A 157 10.11 -3.55 13.87
N ARG A 158 10.54 -4.07 12.70
CA ARG A 158 9.87 -5.16 11.96
C ARG A 158 8.39 -4.87 11.73
N ARG A 159 8.12 -3.68 11.18
CA ARG A 159 6.76 -3.19 10.92
C ARG A 159 6.59 -2.84 9.46
N LEU A 160 5.46 -3.23 8.87
CA LEU A 160 5.06 -2.79 7.55
C LEU A 160 3.88 -1.81 7.70
N PHE A 161 4.13 -0.55 7.37
CA PHE A 161 3.09 0.46 7.22
C PHE A 161 2.57 0.43 5.79
N PHE A 162 1.27 0.56 5.62
CA PHE A 162 0.61 0.71 4.33
C PHE A 162 -0.23 1.97 4.32
N SER A 163 -0.16 2.71 3.21
CA SER A 163 -0.92 3.93 2.96
C SER A 163 -1.46 3.93 1.54
N ARG A 164 -2.74 4.28 1.41
CA ARG A 164 -3.39 4.56 0.13
C ARG A 164 -4.41 5.67 0.29
N GLY A 165 -4.40 6.62 -0.62
CA GLY A 165 -5.44 7.65 -0.73
C GLY A 165 -6.53 7.28 -1.73
N ARG A 166 -7.41 8.23 -1.99
CA ARG A 166 -8.39 8.13 -3.08
C ARG A 166 -7.65 8.00 -4.43
N PRO A 167 -8.05 7.05 -5.30
CA PRO A 167 -7.59 7.08 -6.68
C PRO A 167 -8.13 8.37 -7.33
N SER A 168 -7.22 9.25 -7.77
CA SER A 168 -7.54 10.38 -8.64
C SER A 168 -7.86 9.89 -10.05
#